data_AF-A0A3D1IF26-F1
#
_entry.id   AF-A0A3D1IF26-F1
#
_cell.length_a   1.000
_cell.length_b   1.000
_cell.length_c   1.000
_cell.angle_alpha   90.00
_cell.angle_beta   90.00
_cell.angle_gamma   90.00
#
_symmetry.space_group_name_H-M   'P 1'
#
loop_
_entity.id
_entity.type
_entity.pdbx_description
1 polymer ?
#
loop_
_entity_poly.entity_id
_entity_poly.type
_entity_poly.pdbx_seq_one_letter_code
_entity_poly.pdbx_strand_id
1 'polypeptide(L)'
;MRRRGGERRLRFVCHVDVVVDAARRSRGLTQAEKAGRARLAPKRGTIEVSGRRRRGSHVVVVGAGPAGLFAALVLARNGVRVTVLERGPVVL
;
A
#
# COMPACT_ATOMS: atom_id res chain seq x y z
N MET A 1 -50.28 13.97 6.54
CA MET A 1 -48.82 14.00 6.77
C MET A 1 -48.13 13.12 5.70
N ARG A 2 -47.59 13.70 4.63
CA ARG A 2 -46.95 12.93 3.52
C ARG A 2 -45.44 12.82 3.77
N ARG A 3 -44.95 11.65 4.16
CA ARG A 3 -43.51 11.36 4.17
C ARG A 3 -43.03 11.22 2.72
N ARG A 4 -42.28 12.22 2.22
CA ARG A 4 -41.54 12.10 0.96
C ARG A 4 -40.45 11.05 1.14
N GLY A 5 -40.72 9.83 0.69
CA GLY A 5 -39.70 8.79 0.49
C GLY A 5 -38.81 9.17 -0.67
N GLY A 6 -37.79 10.01 -0.43
CA GLY A 6 -36.72 10.20 -1.38
C GLY A 6 -35.83 8.96 -1.36
N GLU A 7 -35.79 8.20 -2.46
CA GLU A 7 -34.85 7.09 -2.63
C GLU A 7 -33.43 7.60 -2.40
N ARG A 8 -32.77 7.10 -1.35
CA ARG A 8 -31.38 7.44 -1.06
C ARG A 8 -30.50 6.77 -2.12
N ARG A 9 -30.17 7.52 -3.16
CA ARG A 9 -29.29 7.09 -4.24
C ARG A 9 -27.85 6.96 -3.72
N LEU A 10 -27.39 5.72 -3.58
CA LEU A 10 -26.00 5.41 -3.25
C LEU A 10 -25.06 6.01 -4.31
N ARG A 11 -23.95 6.58 -3.87
CA ARG A 11 -22.89 7.10 -4.74
C ARG A 11 -21.59 6.40 -4.37
N PHE A 12 -20.94 5.80 -5.35
CA PHE A 12 -19.59 5.29 -5.20
C PHE A 12 -18.58 6.41 -5.44
N VAL A 13 -17.69 6.61 -4.48
CA VAL A 13 -16.53 7.49 -4.63
C VAL A 13 -15.32 6.59 -4.74
N CYS A 14 -14.66 6.63 -5.90
CA CYS A 14 -13.52 5.76 -6.20
C CYS A 14 -12.27 6.61 -6.43
N HIS A 15 -11.14 6.15 -5.89
CA HIS A 15 -9.81 6.56 -6.32
C HIS A 15 -9.23 5.43 -7.16
N VAL A 16 -8.79 5.75 -8.38
CA VAL A 16 -8.22 4.78 -9.32
C VAL A 16 -6.86 5.26 -9.79
N ASP A 17 -5.89 4.34 -9.83
CA ASP A 17 -4.64 4.54 -10.54
C ASP A 17 -4.88 4.15 -12.01
N VAL A 18 -4.56 5.05 -12.94
CA VAL A 18 -4.66 4.80 -14.39
C VAL A 18 -3.29 4.95 -15.02
N VAL A 19 -2.88 3.95 -15.80
CA VAL A 19 -1.67 4.02 -16.62
C VAL A 19 -2.06 4.56 -17.98
N VAL A 20 -1.42 5.66 -18.38
CA VAL A 20 -1.60 6.29 -19.69
C VAL A 20 -0.25 6.37 -20.39
N ASP A 21 -0.27 6.32 -21.72
CA ASP A 21 0.94 6.59 -22.51
C ASP A 21 1.48 7.98 -22.16
N ALA A 22 2.80 8.09 -21.96
CA ALA A 22 3.45 9.30 -21.47
C ALA A 22 3.28 10.50 -22.42
N ALA A 23 3.15 10.26 -23.73
CA ALA A 23 2.90 11.28 -24.74
C ALA A 23 1.40 11.61 -24.89
N ARG A 24 0.49 10.78 -24.35
CA ARG A 24 -0.95 11.01 -24.46
C ARG A 24 -1.33 12.31 -23.74
N ARG A 25 -1.88 13.25 -24.50
CA ARG A 25 -2.54 14.46 -24.00
C ARG A 25 -3.93 14.52 -24.58
N SER A 26 -4.92 14.86 -23.75
CA SER A 26 -6.30 15.06 -24.18
C SER A 26 -6.91 16.21 -23.38
N ARG A 27 -7.89 16.90 -23.96
CA ARG A 27 -8.63 17.97 -23.25
C ARG A 27 -9.24 17.45 -21.95
N GLY A 28 -9.77 16.22 -21.96
CA GLY A 28 -10.35 15.59 -20.78
C GLY A 28 -9.33 15.37 -19.65
N LEU A 29 -8.13 14.91 -19.98
CA LEU A 29 -7.05 14.74 -19.00
C LEU A 29 -6.60 16.09 -18.43
N THR A 30 -6.35 17.08 -19.29
CA THR A 30 -5.96 18.42 -18.85
C THR A 30 -7.03 19.09 -17.98
N GLN A 31 -8.32 18.90 -18.30
CA GLN A 31 -9.41 19.41 -17.50
C GLN A 31 -9.52 18.69 -16.15
N ALA A 32 -9.32 17.38 -16.13
CA ALA A 32 -9.32 16.60 -14.88
C ALA A 32 -8.17 17.00 -13.96
N GLU A 33 -6.98 17.27 -14.50
CA GLU A 33 -5.82 17.79 -13.76
C GLU A 33 -6.09 19.19 -13.20
N LYS A 34 -6.57 20.13 -14.03
CA LYS A 34 -6.93 21.49 -13.59
C LYS A 34 -8.02 21.50 -12.51
N ALA A 35 -8.98 20.57 -12.61
CA ALA A 35 -10.06 20.41 -11.63
C ALA A 35 -9.64 19.62 -10.37
N GLY A 36 -8.38 19.16 -10.26
CA GLY A 36 -7.89 18.36 -9.13
C GLY A 36 -8.44 16.94 -9.04
N ARG A 37 -9.10 16.45 -10.11
CA ARG A 37 -9.70 15.11 -10.20
C ARG A 37 -8.69 14.06 -10.69
N ALA A 38 -7.63 14.51 -11.35
CA ALA A 38 -6.50 13.69 -11.74
C ALA A 38 -5.21 14.33 -11.25
N ARG A 39 -4.24 13.51 -10.89
CA ARG A 39 -2.89 13.92 -10.54
C ARG A 39 -1.92 12.81 -10.92
N LEU A 40 -0.64 13.15 -11.05
CA LEU A 40 0.38 12.12 -11.13
C LEU A 40 0.30 11.22 -9.90
N ALA A 41 0.26 9.91 -10.14
CA ALA A 41 0.26 8.95 -9.06
C ALA A 41 1.53 9.14 -8.22
N PRO A 42 1.41 9.14 -6.87
CA PRO A 42 2.59 9.24 -6.02
C PRO A 42 3.51 8.05 -6.30
N LYS A 43 4.82 8.26 -6.15
CA LYS A 43 5.77 7.15 -6.18
C LYS A 43 5.37 6.16 -5.09
N ARG A 44 5.17 4.90 -5.46
CA ARG A 44 4.90 3.83 -4.49
C ARG A 44 6.17 3.63 -3.66
N GLY A 45 6.04 3.76 -2.34
CA GLY A 45 7.15 3.48 -1.43
C GLY A 45 7.55 2.01 -1.51
N THR A 46 8.83 1.74 -1.36
CA THR A 46 9.38 0.38 -1.21
C THR A 46 9.77 0.14 0.24
N ILE A 47 9.55 -1.08 0.71
CA ILE A 47 10.08 -1.58 1.99
C ILE A 47 11.55 -2.02 1.89
N GLU A 48 12.17 -1.82 0.73
CA GLU A 48 13.58 -2.15 0.53
C GLU A 48 14.45 -1.09 1.19
N VAL A 49 15.21 -1.50 2.20
CA VAL A 49 16.16 -0.62 2.88
C VAL A 49 17.50 -0.70 2.17
N SER A 50 18.01 0.43 1.68
CA SER A 50 19.38 0.52 1.17
C SER A 50 20.37 0.42 2.34
N GLY A 51 21.18 -0.63 2.40
CA GLY A 51 22.14 -0.82 3.47
C GLY A 51 23.12 -1.96 3.23
N ARG A 52 24.22 -1.99 3.99
CA ARG A 52 25.18 -3.11 3.96
C ARG A 52 24.44 -4.38 4.38
N ARG A 53 24.50 -5.42 3.54
CA ARG A 53 24.06 -6.77 3.89
C ARG A 53 24.84 -7.22 5.13
N ARG A 54 24.20 -7.25 6.30
CA ARG A 54 24.79 -7.78 7.54
C ARG A 54 24.69 -9.30 7.53
N ARG A 55 25.51 -9.92 6.69
CA ARG A 55 25.66 -11.39 6.63
C ARG A 55 26.25 -11.86 7.96
N GLY A 56 25.72 -12.96 8.50
CA GLY A 56 26.21 -13.59 9.72
C GLY A 56 25.51 -13.16 11.02
N SER A 57 24.59 -12.19 10.99
CA SER A 57 23.73 -11.89 12.15
C SER A 57 22.47 -12.76 12.14
N HIS A 58 22.03 -13.17 13.33
CA HIS A 58 20.76 -13.86 13.57
C HIS A 58 19.89 -13.00 14.49
N VAL A 59 18.65 -12.74 14.09
CA VAL A 59 17.71 -11.87 14.82
C VAL A 59 16.47 -12.66 15.19
N VAL A 60 16.00 -12.47 16.43
CA VAL A 60 14.70 -12.97 16.88
C VAL A 60 13.70 -11.82 16.86
N VAL A 61 12.55 -12.03 16.23
CA VAL A 61 11.41 -11.11 16.23
C VAL A 61 10.30 -11.74 17.05
N VAL A 62 9.81 -11.03 18.08
CA VAL A 62 8.72 -11.50 18.94
C VAL A 62 7.42 -10.79 18.52
N GLY A 63 6.45 -11.56 18.06
CA GLY A 63 5.17 -11.13 17.50
C GLY A 63 5.12 -11.26 15.96
N ALA A 64 4.10 -11.94 15.44
CA ALA A 64 3.77 -12.06 14.02
C ALA A 64 2.59 -11.16 13.61
N GLY A 65 2.37 -10.06 14.34
CA GLY A 65 1.53 -8.96 13.87
C GLY A 65 2.18 -8.19 12.71
N PRO A 66 1.50 -7.18 12.15
CA PRO A 66 2.01 -6.42 11.01
C PRO A 66 3.43 -5.87 11.24
N ALA A 67 3.68 -5.26 12.41
CA ALA A 67 5.00 -4.71 12.72
C ALA A 67 6.11 -5.76 12.70
N GLY A 68 5.89 -6.92 13.34
CA GLY A 68 6.88 -7.99 13.42
C GLY A 68 7.13 -8.66 12.07
N LEU A 69 6.07 -8.92 11.29
CA LEU A 69 6.22 -9.49 9.95
C LEU A 69 6.95 -8.55 8.99
N PHE A 70 6.63 -7.25 9.00
CA PHE A 70 7.37 -6.28 8.19
C PHE A 70 8.84 -6.17 8.63
N ALA A 71 9.12 -6.18 9.93
CA ALA A 71 10.50 -6.20 10.44
C ALA A 71 11.27 -7.46 9.97
N ALA A 72 10.67 -8.63 10.12
CA ALA A 72 11.25 -9.90 9.69
C ALA A 72 11.48 -9.94 8.17
N LEU A 73 10.51 -9.45 7.37
CA LEU A 73 10.60 -9.38 5.91
C LEU A 73 11.77 -8.51 5.46
N VAL A 74 11.92 -7.31 6.04
CA VAL A 74 13.01 -6.39 5.69
C VAL A 74 14.37 -6.99 6.06
N LEU A 75 14.49 -7.58 7.25
CA LEU A 75 15.72 -8.24 7.70
C LEU A 75 16.11 -9.42 6.81
N ALA A 76 15.15 -10.29 6.48
CA ALA A 76 15.37 -11.45 5.63
C ALA A 76 15.81 -11.05 4.21
N ARG A 77 15.16 -10.05 3.60
CA ARG A 77 15.56 -9.50 2.28
C ARG A 77 16.98 -8.94 2.28
N ASN A 78 17.46 -8.46 3.42
CA ASN A 78 18.82 -7.98 3.61
C ASN A 78 19.86 -9.06 3.95
N GLY A 79 19.47 -10.34 3.92
CA GLY A 79 20.35 -11.48 4.15
C GLY A 79 20.64 -11.77 5.62
N VAL A 80 19.82 -11.25 6.52
CA VAL A 80 19.88 -11.56 7.96
C VAL A 80 19.06 -12.82 8.20
N ARG A 81 19.58 -13.76 9.00
CA ARG A 81 18.78 -14.91 9.45
C ARG A 81 17.77 -14.42 10.48
N VAL A 82 16.49 -14.79 10.34
CA VAL A 82 15.44 -14.35 11.26
C VAL A 82 14.68 -15.54 11.81
N THR A 83 14.41 -15.53 13.12
CA THR A 83 13.44 -16.41 13.78
C THR A 83 12.27 -15.55 14.26
N VAL A 84 11.05 -15.88 13.86
CA VAL A 84 9.83 -15.20 14.35
C VAL A 84 9.17 -16.09 15.40
N LEU A 85 8.83 -15.50 16.54
CA LEU A 85 8.10 -16.17 17.62
C LEU A 85 6.72 -15.52 17.75
N GLU A 86 5.66 -16.30 17.67
CA GLU A 86 4.29 -15.85 17.89
C GLU A 86 3.63 -16.78 18.93
N ARG A 87 2.87 -16.19 19.85
CA ARG A 87 2.15 -16.94 20.88
C ARG A 87 0.87 -17.57 20.30
N GLY A 88 0.23 -16.88 19.38
CA GLY A 88 -1.00 -17.33 18.73
C GLY A 88 -0.82 -18.59 17.87
N PRO A 89 -1.92 -19.27 17.53
CA PRO A 89 -1.88 -20.41 16.64
C PRO A 89 -1.50 -19.99 15.22
N VAL A 90 -1.01 -20.95 14.44
CA VAL A 90 -0.83 -20.74 13.00
C VAL A 90 -2.20 -20.59 12.34
N VAL A 91 -2.32 -19.59 11.46
CA VAL A 91 -3.48 -19.43 10.58
C VAL A 91 -3.14 -20.13 9.27
N LEU A 92 -3.81 -21.25 8.99
CA LEU A 92 -3.70 -22.03 7.75
C LEU A 92 -4.86 -21.68 6.81
#